data_AF-A0A5E4L8Z5-F1
#
_entry.id   AF-A0A5E4L8Z5-F1
#
_cell.length_a   1.000
_cell.length_b   1.000
_cell.length_c   1.000
_cell.angle_alpha   90.00
_cell.angle_beta   90.00
_cell.angle_gamma   90.00
#
_symmetry.space_group_name_H-M   'P 1'
#
loop_
_entity.id
_entity.type
_entity.pdbx_description
1 polymer ?
#
loop_
_entity_poly.entity_id
_entity_poly.type
_entity_poly.pdbx_seq_one_letter_code
_entity_poly.pdbx_strand_id
1 'polypeptide(L)' 'MNIPKIVKELRSEIKGAGVSGGGHLVVGSIKFVEGMRKEVLAKLAEKIGAAGT' A
#
# COMPACT_ATOMS: atom_id res chain seq x y z
N MET A 1 11.35 1.83 -8.38
CA MET A 1 10.32 1.87 -7.30
C MET A 1 9.03 2.48 -7.84
N ASN A 2 7.96 1.70 -8.03
CA ASN A 2 6.67 2.21 -8.51
C ASN A 2 5.61 2.09 -7.40
N ILE A 3 5.53 3.10 -6.53
CA ILE A 3 4.57 3.16 -5.43
C ILE A 3 3.11 2.96 -5.89
N PRO A 4 2.61 3.59 -6.98
CA PRO A 4 1.22 3.36 -7.40
C PRO A 4 0.93 1.91 -7.79
N LYS A 5 1.93 1.16 -8.28
CA LYS A 5 1.78 -0.28 -8.56
C LYS A 5 1.66 -1.08 -7.24
N ILE A 6 2.49 -0.78 -6.26
CA ILE A 6 2.47 -1.40 -4.92
C ILE A 6 1.12 -1.13 -4.23
N VAL A 7 0.62 0.10 -4.27
CA VAL A 7 -0.69 0.47 -3.70
C VAL A 7 -1.84 -0.25 -4.42
N LYS A 8 -1.77 -0.39 -5.75
CA LYS A 8 -2.77 -1.13 -6.54
C LYS A 8 -2.79 -2.62 -6.17
N GLU A 9 -1.63 -3.23 -5.96
CA GLU A 9 -1.54 -4.61 -5.47
C GLU A 9 -2.08 -4.75 -4.04
N LEU A 10 -1.71 -3.86 -3.12
CA LEU A 10 -2.25 -3.82 -1.76
C LEU A 10 -3.78 -3.72 -1.75
N ARG A 11 -4.37 -2.91 -2.62
CA ARG A 11 -5.83 -2.81 -2.77
C ARG A 11 -6.44 -4.10 -3.32
N SER A 12 -5.74 -4.82 -4.18
CA SER A 12 -6.22 -6.09 -4.76
C SER A 12 -6.11 -7.25 -3.78
N GLU A 13 -5.04 -7.29 -2.98
CA GLU A 13 -4.81 -8.31 -1.96
C GLU A 13 -5.71 -8.08 -0.73
N ILE A 14 -5.83 -6.83 -0.27
CA ILE A 14 -6.62 -6.49 0.93
C ILE A 14 -8.01 -5.96 0.52
N LYS A 15 -8.84 -6.86 -0.03
CA LYS A 15 -10.24 -6.58 -0.35
C LYS A 15 -11.03 -6.33 0.94
N GLY A 16 -11.42 -5.07 1.17
CA GLY A 16 -12.18 -4.65 2.35
C GLY A 16 -11.50 -3.59 3.20
N ALA A 17 -10.20 -3.36 3.01
CA ALA A 17 -9.46 -2.33 3.75
C ALA A 17 -9.78 -0.88 3.33
N GLY A 18 -10.69 -0.67 2.37
CA GLY A 18 -11.00 0.68 1.87
C GLY A 18 -9.77 1.42 1.35
N VAL A 19 -8.78 0.70 0.81
CA VAL A 19 -7.50 1.27 0.39
C VAL A 19 -7.74 2.23 -0.77
N SER A 20 -7.67 3.52 -0.47
CA SER A 20 -7.77 4.61 -1.43
C SER A 20 -6.54 5.48 -1.26
N GLY A 21 -5.73 5.57 -2.31
CA GLY A 21 -4.45 6.27 -2.28
C GLY A 21 -4.18 6.95 -3.60
N GLY A 22 -3.62 8.16 -3.52
CA GLY A 22 -3.19 8.99 -4.63
C GLY A 22 -1.82 9.58 -4.34
N GLY A 23 -0.97 9.64 -5.36
CA GLY A 23 0.42 10.10 -5.24
C GLY A 23 1.20 10.01 -6.54
N HIS A 24 2.34 10.71 -6.59
CA HIS A 24 3.28 10.70 -7.71
C HIS A 24 4.31 9.57 -7.51
N LEU A 25 5.01 9.15 -8.57
CA LEU A 25 5.82 7.92 -8.70
C LEU A 25 6.69 7.50 -7.48
N VAL A 26 7.11 8.44 -6.62
CA VAL A 26 7.98 8.23 -5.45
C VAL A 26 7.43 8.77 -4.11
N VAL A 27 6.28 9.45 -4.10
CA VAL A 27 5.67 9.97 -2.86
C VAL A 27 4.15 9.93 -2.96
N GLY A 28 3.48 9.47 -1.91
CA GLY A 28 2.03 9.34 -1.92
C GLY A 28 1.44 9.24 -0.53
N SER A 29 0.12 9.37 -0.49
CA SER A 29 -0.67 9.13 0.71
C SER A 29 -1.61 7.95 0.48
N ILE A 30 -1.72 7.10 1.49
CA ILE A 30 -2.60 5.94 1.50
C ILE A 30 -3.56 6.09 2.68
N LYS A 31 -4.86 6.03 2.40
CA LYS A 31 -5.91 5.85 3.40
C LYS A 31 -6.36 4.41 3.42
N PHE A 32 -6.60 3.90 4.62
CA PHE A 32 -7.12 2.56 4.88
C PHE A 32 -8.03 2.61 6.11
N VAL A 33 -8.92 1.63 6.24
CA VAL A 33 -9.78 1.48 7.41
C VAL A 33 -8.96 1.09 8.64
N GLU A 34 -9.29 1.65 9.79
CA GLU A 34 -8.48 1.56 11.00
C GLU A 34 -8.29 0.11 11.48
N GLY A 35 -9.31 -0.74 11.31
CA GLY A 35 -9.26 -2.16 11.66
C GLY A 35 -8.26 -2.99 10.85
N MET A 36 -7.78 -2.49 9.71
CA MET A 36 -6.80 -3.19 8.86
C MET A 36 -5.42 -2.52 8.87
N ARG A 37 -5.17 -1.62 9.82
CA ARG A 37 -3.89 -0.90 9.94
C ARG A 37 -2.68 -1.83 10.00
N LYS A 38 -2.73 -2.88 10.83
CA LYS A 38 -1.61 -3.83 11.00
C LYS A 38 -1.30 -4.56 9.70
N GLU A 39 -2.32 -5.09 9.03
CA GLU A 39 -2.15 -5.82 7.77
C GLU A 39 -1.66 -4.92 6.64
N VAL A 40 -2.25 -3.74 6.50
CA VAL A 40 -1.88 -2.78 5.44
C VAL A 40 -0.43 -2.31 5.61
N LEU A 41 -0.01 -1.96 6.83
CA LEU A 41 1.37 -1.53 7.09
C LEU A 41 2.38 -2.67 6.93
N ALA A 42 2.06 -3.89 7.39
CA ALA A 42 2.95 -5.04 7.23
C ALA A 42 3.20 -5.35 5.76
N LYS A 43 2.12 -5.48 4.96
CA LYS A 43 2.22 -5.74 3.52
C LYS A 43 2.88 -4.60 2.75
N LEU A 44 2.65 -3.36 3.15
CA LEU A 44 3.32 -2.19 2.55
C LEU A 44 4.83 -2.23 2.82
N ALA A 45 5.24 -2.51 4.06
CA ALA A 45 6.65 -2.62 4.43
C ALA A 45 7.34 -3.78 3.70
N GLU A 46 6.69 -4.96 3.59
CA GLU A 46 7.23 -6.09 2.82
C GLU A 46 7.44 -5.73 1.34
N LYS A 47 6.44 -5.13 0.68
CA LYS A 47 6.56 -4.75 -0.73
C LYS A 47 7.57 -3.62 -0.96
N ILE A 48 7.68 -2.66 -0.04
CA ILE A 48 8.69 -1.60 -0.12
C ILE A 48 10.09 -2.18 0.08
N GLY A 49 10.28 -3.08 1.07
CA GLY A 49 11.55 -3.77 1.31
C GLY A 49 12.00 -4.60 0.10
N ALA A 50 11.07 -5.37 -0.49
CA ALA A 50 11.34 -6.18 -1.68
C ALA A 50 11.62 -5.37 -2.96
N ALA A 51 11.18 -4.10 -3.01
CA ALA A 51 11.38 -3.24 -4.17
C ALA A 51 12.58 -2.27 -4.01
N GLY A 52 13.20 -2.22 -2.82
CA GLY A 52 14.36 -1.39 -2.51
C GLY A 52 15.71 -2.12 -2.57
N THR A 53 15.70 -3.45 -2.69
CA THR A 53 16.85 -4.33 -2.99
C THR A 53 16.88 -4.70 -4.46
#